data_AF-A0A528IND2-F1
#
_entry.id   AF-A0A528IND2-F1
#
_cell.length_a   1.000
_cell.length_b   1.000
_cell.length_c   1.000
_cell.angle_alpha   90.00
_cell.angle_beta   90.00
_cell.angle_gamma   90.00
#
_symmetry.space_group_name_H-M   'P 1'
#
loop_
_entity.id
_entity.type
_entity.pdbx_description
1 polymer ?
#
loop_
_entity_poly.entity_id
_entity_poly.type
_entity_poly.pdbx_seq_one_letter_code
_entity_poly.pdbx_strand_id
1 'polypeptide(L)' 'ATARMMDLNLRRKEQGLGDIKFGIGLHVGNVMFGNVGLTDRLTFSVFGSAVNEVQRLQTLTKKYPHSILASKDF' A
#
# COMPACT_ATOMS: atom_id res chain seq x y z
N ALA A 1 11.47 -3.58 -3.80
CA ALA A 1 10.17 -4.30 -3.71
C ALA A 1 10.05 -5.37 -4.80
N THR A 2 10.31 -5.01 -6.05
CA THR A 2 10.13 -5.89 -7.23
C THR A 2 10.98 -7.17 -7.18
N ALA A 3 12.26 -7.10 -6.80
CA ALA A 3 13.12 -8.28 -6.72
C ALA A 3 12.61 -9.32 -5.68
N ARG A 4 12.18 -8.86 -4.50
CA ARG A 4 11.58 -9.74 -3.48
C ARG A 4 10.27 -10.37 -3.95
N MET A 5 9.49 -9.63 -4.73
CA MET A 5 8.26 -10.13 -5.34
C MET A 5 8.54 -11.25 -6.35
N MET A 6 9.59 -11.10 -7.16
CA MET A 6 10.01 -12.11 -8.13
C MET A 6 10.44 -13.40 -7.44
N ASP A 7 11.30 -13.30 -6.41
CA ASP A 7 11.73 -14.46 -5.61
C ASP A 7 10.53 -15.20 -4.99
N LEU A 8 9.59 -14.44 -4.41
CA LEU A 8 8.37 -15.03 -3.85
C LEU A 8 7.53 -15.76 -4.90
N ASN A 9 7.36 -15.17 -6.10
CA ASN A 9 6.60 -15.81 -7.17
C ASN A 9 7.31 -17.06 -7.72
N LEU A 10 8.65 -17.08 -7.76
CA LEU A 10 9.41 -18.29 -8.11
C LEU A 10 9.09 -19.43 -7.13
N ARG A 11 9.20 -19.17 -5.83
CA ARG A 11 8.87 -20.16 -4.78
C ARG A 11 7.41 -20.62 -4.83
N ARG A 12 6.49 -19.70 -5.13
CA ARG A 12 5.06 -20.04 -5.29
C ARG A 12 4.83 -20.95 -6.49
N LYS A 13 5.52 -20.69 -7.59
CA LYS A 13 5.44 -21.50 -8.81
C LYS A 13 5.96 -22.92 -8.56
N GLU A 14 7.03 -23.08 -7.79
CA GLU A 14 7.53 -24.40 -7.34
C GLU A 14 6.49 -25.18 -6.52
N GLN A 15 5.61 -24.47 -5.82
CA GLN A 15 4.51 -25.05 -5.03
C GLN A 15 3.21 -25.23 -5.84
N GLY A 16 3.23 -24.99 -7.15
CA GLY A 16 2.03 -25.05 -7.99
C GLY A 16 1.02 -23.92 -7.73
N LEU A 17 1.43 -22.85 -7.05
CA LEU A 17 0.57 -21.71 -6.75
C LEU A 17 0.72 -20.61 -7.81
N GLY A 18 -0.36 -19.87 -8.06
CA GLY A 18 -0.35 -18.74 -8.99
C GLY A 18 0.46 -17.54 -8.49
N ASP A 19 0.94 -16.73 -9.43
CA ASP A 19 1.63 -15.48 -9.16
C ASP A 19 0.75 -14.51 -8.37
N ILE A 20 1.38 -13.79 -7.45
CA ILE A 20 0.78 -12.63 -6.81
C ILE A 20 1.40 -11.34 -7.36
N LYS A 21 0.66 -10.24 -7.23
CA LYS A 21 1.08 -8.89 -7.65
C LYS A 21 0.91 -7.94 -6.47
N PHE A 22 1.61 -6.80 -6.53
CA PHE A 22 1.50 -5.75 -5.53
C PHE A 22 1.30 -4.39 -6.20
N GLY A 23 0.78 -3.45 -5.42
CA GLY A 23 0.61 -2.06 -5.81
C GLY A 23 1.02 -1.14 -4.66
N ILE A 24 1.78 -0.09 -4.93
CA ILE A 24 2.20 0.93 -3.95
C ILE A 24 1.73 2.29 -4.44
N GLY A 25 1.00 3.01 -3.59
CA GLY A 25 0.71 4.44 -3.75
C GLY A 25 1.61 5.25 -2.83
N LEU A 26 2.09 6.40 -3.31
CA LEU A 26 2.91 7.34 -2.54
C LEU A 26 2.30 8.74 -2.63
N HIS A 27 2.14 9.41 -1.49
CA HIS A 27 1.63 10.77 -1.43
C HIS A 27 2.17 11.48 -0.17
N VAL A 28 2.45 12.76 -0.29
CA VAL A 28 2.80 13.64 0.83
C VAL A 28 1.65 14.58 1.09
N GLY A 29 1.22 14.67 2.34
CA GLY A 29 0.20 15.62 2.76
C GLY A 29 0.02 15.65 4.27
N ASN A 30 -0.70 16.66 4.73
CA ASN A 30 -0.97 16.85 6.16
C ASN A 30 -1.90 15.74 6.68
N VAL A 31 -1.57 15.22 7.86
CA VAL A 31 -2.35 14.18 8.55
C VAL A 31 -2.46 14.49 10.03
N MET A 32 -3.54 14.01 10.63
CA MET A 32 -3.66 13.87 12.09
C MET A 32 -3.37 12.42 12.45
N PHE A 33 -2.66 12.17 13.55
CA PHE A 33 -2.38 10.81 14.00
C PHE A 33 -2.50 10.71 15.53
N GLY A 34 -2.79 9.51 16.03
CA GLY A 34 -2.89 9.25 17.46
C GLY A 34 -3.55 7.92 17.79
N ASN A 35 -3.61 7.63 19.08
CA ASN A 35 -4.29 6.43 19.59
C ASN A 35 -5.80 6.66 19.64
N VAL A 36 -6.56 5.77 19.01
CA VAL A 36 -8.02 5.81 18.95
C VAL A 36 -8.57 4.49 19.50
N GLY A 37 -9.56 4.58 20.39
CA GLY A 37 -10.23 3.42 20.97
C GLY A 37 -10.53 3.58 22.46
N LEU A 38 -10.99 2.49 23.07
CA LEU A 38 -11.17 2.41 24.51
C LEU A 38 -9.84 2.13 25.21
N THR A 39 -9.78 2.37 26.52
CA THR A 39 -8.56 2.25 27.33
C THR A 39 -7.85 0.90 27.19
N ASP A 40 -8.60 -0.18 27.01
CA ASP A 40 -8.10 -1.56 26.85
C ASP A 40 -7.86 -1.96 25.37
N ARG A 41 -8.24 -1.12 24.41
CA ARG A 41 -8.17 -1.39 22.96
C ARG A 41 -7.83 -0.14 22.14
N LEU A 42 -6.66 0.45 22.44
CA LEU A 42 -6.14 1.56 21.66
C LEU A 42 -5.47 1.08 20.36
N THR A 43 -5.80 1.72 19.25
CA THR A 43 -5.15 1.51 17.94
C THR A 43 -4.55 2.82 17.46
N PHE A 44 -3.26 2.79 17.11
CA PHE A 44 -2.63 3.95 16.47
C PHE A 44 -3.20 4.13 15.06
N SER A 45 -3.79 5.29 14.81
CA SER A 45 -4.50 5.61 13.57
C SER A 45 -3.98 6.91 12.97
N VAL A 46 -4.09 7.01 11.64
CA VAL A 46 -3.77 8.21 10.86
C VAL A 46 -5.00 8.63 10.07
N PHE A 47 -5.32 9.92 10.07
CA PHE A 47 -6.51 10.52 9.47
C PHE A 47 -6.13 11.71 8.59
N GLY A 48 -6.96 12.00 7.59
CA GLY A 48 -6.82 13.16 6.72
C GLY A 48 -7.01 12.82 5.24
N SER A 49 -7.20 13.85 4.42
CA SER A 49 -7.36 13.69 2.97
C SER A 49 -6.17 12.98 2.32
N ALA A 50 -4.95 13.21 2.82
CA ALA A 50 -3.74 12.57 2.31
C ALA A 50 -3.79 11.02 2.37
N VAL A 51 -4.46 10.45 3.39
CA VAL A 51 -4.67 9.00 3.52
C VAL A 51 -5.60 8.48 2.42
N ASN A 52 -6.66 9.24 2.11
CA ASN A 52 -7.58 8.89 1.05
C ASN A 52 -6.91 8.99 -0.33
N GLU A 53 -6.09 10.02 -0.57
CA GLU A 53 -5.39 10.19 -1.84
C GLU A 53 -4.35 9.08 -2.08
N VAL A 54 -3.56 8.72 -1.08
CA VAL A 54 -2.60 7.60 -1.22
C VAL A 54 -3.31 6.26 -1.46
N GLN A 55 -4.47 6.05 -0.83
CA GLN A 55 -5.31 4.85 -1.05
C GLN A 55 -5.87 4.80 -2.48
N ARG A 56 -6.29 5.94 -3.02
CA ARG A 56 -6.73 6.04 -4.43
C ARG A 56 -5.58 5.78 -5.39
N LEU A 57 -4.40 6.36 -5.15
CA LEU A 57 -3.20 6.12 -5.97
C LEU A 57 -2.80 4.64 -5.97
N GLN A 58 -2.77 3.99 -4.80
CA GLN A 58 -2.53 2.56 -4.70
C GLN A 58 -3.57 1.76 -5.51
N THR A 59 -4.84 2.16 -5.47
CA THR A 59 -5.89 1.49 -6.25
C THR A 59 -5.67 1.64 -7.76
N LEU A 60 -5.17 2.78 -8.21
CA LEU A 60 -4.87 3.02 -9.63
C LEU A 60 -3.75 2.11 -10.16
N THR A 61 -2.86 1.59 -9.31
CA THR A 61 -1.83 0.62 -9.77
C THR A 61 -2.45 -0.66 -10.35
N LYS A 62 -3.72 -0.94 -10.08
CA LYS A 62 -4.46 -2.08 -10.67
C LYS A 62 -4.92 -1.80 -12.11
N LYS A 63 -5.03 -0.53 -12.50
CA LYS A 63 -5.50 -0.08 -13.81
C LYS A 63 -4.37 0.26 -14.77
N TYR A 64 -3.18 0.52 -14.25
CA TYR A 64 -2.00 0.90 -15.03
C TYR A 64 -0.91 -0.18 -14.98
N PRO A 65 0.01 -0.22 -15.95
CA PRO A 65 1.08 -1.23 -15.98
C PRO A 65 2.12 -1.06 -14.86
N HIS A 66 2.11 0.06 -14.15
CA HIS A 66 3.06 0.36 -13.09
C HIS A 66 2.55 -0.07 -11.72
N SER A 67 3.35 -0.84 -11.00
CA SER A 67 3.07 -1.30 -9.63
C SER A 67 3.35 -0.25 -8.55
N ILE A 68 3.93 0.90 -8.92
CA ILE A 68 4.23 2.01 -8.01
C ILE A 68 3.75 3.30 -8.69
N LEU A 69 2.91 4.06 -8.00
CA LEU A 69 2.42 5.37 -8.43
C LEU A 69 2.63 6.38 -7.31
N ALA A 70 3.04 7.59 -7.67
CA ALA A 70 3.25 8.70 -6.75
C ALA A 70 2.40 9.90 -7.18
N SER A 71 1.89 10.67 -6.23
CA SER A 71 1.35 12.00 -6.51
C SER A 71 2.47 12.93 -6.97
N LYS A 72 2.10 14.02 -7.65
CA LYS A 72 3.06 15.09 -7.97
C LYS A 72 3.76 15.68 -6.73
N ASP A 73 3.08 15.71 -5.60
CA ASP A 73 3.59 16.32 -4.36
C ASP A 73 4.57 15.43 -3.59
N PHE A 74 4.82 14.20 -4.07
CA PHE A 74 5.77 13.25 -3.48
C PHE A 74 7.09 13.28 -4.27
#